data_AF-A0A1I7HB20-F1
#
_entry.id   AF-A0A1I7HB20-F1
#
_cell.length_a   1.000
_cell.length_b   1.000
_cell.length_c   1.000
_cell.angle_alpha   90.00
_cell.angle_beta   90.00
_cell.angle_gamma   90.00
#
_symmetry.space_group_name_H-M   'P 1'
#
loop_
_entity.id
_entity.type
_entity.pdbx_description
1 polymer ?
#
loop_
_entity_poly.entity_id
_entity_poly.type
_entity_poly.pdbx_seq_one_letter_code
_entity_poly.pdbx_strand_id
1 'polypeptide(L)'
;MKVNGFDFNMPENKKGSYEDIIINGEVYGRALRTRNDVKTIFVSCGNYIDLETSTEIVLNLINNKSRLPISVRLADLEIYTYKKHF
;
A
#
# COMPACT_ATOMS: atom_id res chain seq x y z
N MET A 1 4.47 -9.64 11.55
CA MET A 1 4.82 -8.25 11.15
C MET A 1 3.71 -7.38 11.71
N LYS A 2 3.99 -6.21 12.30
CA LYS A 2 2.97 -5.45 13.05
C LYS A 2 2.63 -4.13 12.37
N VAL A 3 1.36 -3.75 12.40
CA VAL A 3 0.89 -2.39 12.07
C VAL A 3 0.29 -1.81 13.33
N ASN A 4 0.86 -0.71 13.83
CA ASN A 4 0.45 -0.04 15.06
C ASN A 4 0.34 -0.98 16.30
N GLY A 5 1.21 -2.00 16.38
CA GLY A 5 1.20 -3.00 17.47
C GLY A 5 0.26 -4.18 17.26
N PHE A 6 -0.63 -4.13 16.27
CA PHE A 6 -1.55 -5.21 15.92
C PHE A 6 -0.95 -6.15 14.89
N ASP A 7 -1.23 -7.44 15.07
CA ASP A 7 -0.82 -8.48 14.12
C ASP A 7 -1.77 -8.48 12.92
N PHE A 8 -1.21 -8.69 11.73
CA PHE A 8 -1.95 -8.92 10.50
C PHE A 8 -1.36 -10.15 9.81
N ASN A 9 -2.19 -10.83 9.04
CA ASN A 9 -1.75 -11.96 8.24
C ASN A 9 -1.01 -11.48 7.00
N MET A 10 0.06 -12.16 6.63
CA MET A 10 0.74 -11.84 5.37
C MET A 10 -0.13 -12.36 4.21
N PRO A 11 -0.54 -11.50 3.25
CA PRO A 11 -1.30 -11.97 2.10
C PRO A 11 -0.44 -12.88 1.22
N GLU A 12 -1.12 -13.67 0.40
CA GLU A 12 -0.46 -14.52 -0.59
C GLU A 12 0.57 -13.75 -1.43
N ASN A 13 1.54 -14.48 -1.95
CA ASN A 13 2.58 -13.93 -2.82
C ASN A 13 2.08 -13.75 -4.27
N LYS A 14 0.94 -13.07 -4.43
CA LYS A 14 0.28 -12.84 -5.72
C LYS A 14 -0.23 -11.41 -5.79
N LYS A 15 0.05 -10.71 -6.89
CA LYS A 15 -0.45 -9.35 -7.13
C LYS A 15 -1.96 -9.31 -6.96
N GLY A 16 -2.42 -8.34 -6.17
CA GLY A 16 -3.83 -8.13 -5.83
C GLY A 16 -4.26 -8.82 -4.54
N SER A 17 -3.52 -9.81 -4.04
CA SER A 17 -3.84 -10.45 -2.76
C SER A 17 -3.69 -9.47 -1.61
N TYR A 18 -4.62 -9.51 -0.66
CA TYR A 18 -4.60 -8.69 0.53
C TYR A 18 -5.13 -9.43 1.74
N GLU A 19 -4.79 -8.90 2.92
CA GLU A 19 -5.37 -9.29 4.20
C GLU A 19 -5.84 -8.01 4.89
N ASP A 20 -7.06 -8.04 5.42
CA ASP A 20 -7.62 -6.92 6.17
C ASP A 20 -6.90 -6.78 7.52
N ILE A 21 -6.65 -5.54 7.91
CA ILE A 21 -6.05 -5.18 9.19
C ILE A 21 -7.20 -4.81 10.11
N ILE A 22 -7.52 -5.69 11.05
CA ILE A 22 -8.63 -5.54 11.97
C ILE A 22 -8.10 -5.08 13.33
N ILE A 23 -8.61 -3.95 13.82
CA ILE A 23 -8.27 -3.39 15.13
C ILE A 23 -9.58 -3.16 15.88
N ASN A 24 -9.70 -3.76 17.07
CA ASN A 24 -10.90 -3.67 17.92
C ASN A 24 -12.21 -4.05 17.21
N GLY A 25 -12.16 -4.97 16.23
CA GLY A 25 -13.32 -5.41 15.47
C GLY A 25 -13.64 -4.56 14.24
N GLU A 26 -12.88 -3.48 13.98
CA GLU A 26 -13.05 -2.61 12.81
C GLU A 26 -11.93 -2.82 11.79
N VAL A 27 -12.27 -2.76 10.49
CA VAL A 27 -11.29 -2.84 9.40
C VAL A 27 -10.63 -1.47 9.22
N TYR A 28 -9.36 -1.37 9.59
CA TYR A 28 -8.57 -0.12 9.48
C TYR A 28 -7.95 0.06 8.08
N GLY A 29 -7.73 -1.05 7.38
CA GLY A 29 -7.04 -1.04 6.09
C GLY A 29 -6.66 -2.44 5.65
N ARG A 30 -5.73 -2.53 4.70
CA ARG A 30 -5.26 -3.77 4.08
C ARG A 30 -3.76 -3.81 3.97
N ALA A 31 -3.18 -4.96 4.27
CA ALA A 31 -1.86 -5.31 3.77
C ALA A 31 -2.01 -5.81 2.33
N LEU A 32 -1.61 -5.01 1.35
CA LEU A 32 -1.82 -5.27 -0.07
C LEU A 32 -0.53 -5.71 -0.78
N ARG A 33 -0.60 -6.83 -1.50
CA ARG A 33 0.45 -7.31 -2.41
C ARG A 33 0.31 -6.62 -3.77
N THR A 34 1.05 -5.54 -3.98
CA THR A 34 1.05 -4.83 -5.28
C THR A 34 1.92 -5.49 -6.34
N ARG A 35 2.93 -6.25 -5.91
CA ARG A 35 3.82 -7.05 -6.77
C ARG A 35 4.24 -8.32 -6.03
N ASN A 36 4.51 -9.38 -6.80
CA ASN A 36 5.05 -10.62 -6.28
C ASN A 36 6.47 -10.41 -5.74
N ASP A 37 6.85 -11.23 -4.77
CA ASP A 37 8.20 -11.37 -4.21
C ASP A 37 8.78 -10.11 -3.55
N VAL A 38 7.94 -9.10 -3.32
CA VAL A 38 8.31 -7.87 -2.62
C VAL A 38 7.41 -7.63 -1.43
N LYS A 39 7.89 -6.83 -0.48
CA LYS A 39 7.10 -6.44 0.70
C LYS A 39 5.76 -5.80 0.31
N THR A 40 4.71 -6.15 1.03
CA THR A 40 3.39 -5.53 0.91
C THR A 40 3.45 -4.03 1.23
N ILE A 41 2.45 -3.30 0.76
CA ILE A 41 2.15 -1.94 1.22
C ILE A 41 0.89 -1.98 2.08
N PHE A 42 0.66 -0.92 2.86
CA PHE A 42 -0.56 -0.79 3.65
C PHE A 42 -1.44 0.26 2.99
N VAL A 43 -2.71 -0.09 2.77
CA VAL A 43 -3.72 0.79 2.18
C VAL A 43 -4.80 1.02 3.24
N SER A 44 -5.17 2.27 3.46
CA SER A 44 -6.31 2.65 4.30
C SER A 44 -7.14 3.68 3.54
N CYS A 45 -8.39 3.84 3.94
CA CYS A 45 -9.23 4.90 3.41
C CYS A 45 -8.67 6.27 3.80
N GLY A 46 -8.77 7.22 2.86
CA GLY A 46 -8.69 8.64 3.17
C GLY A 46 -10.06 9.19 3.56
N ASN A 47 -10.41 10.36 3.03
CA ASN A 47 -11.73 10.96 3.20
C ASN A 47 -12.61 10.68 1.97
N TYR A 48 -13.92 10.50 2.17
CA TYR A 48 -14.93 10.26 1.11
C TYR A 48 -14.61 9.12 0.13
N ILE A 49 -13.95 8.07 0.61
CA ILE A 49 -13.63 6.88 -0.19
C ILE A 49 -13.68 5.63 0.69
N ASP A 50 -14.19 4.53 0.15
CA ASP A 50 -14.16 3.24 0.82
C ASP A 50 -12.86 2.46 0.54
N LEU A 51 -12.66 1.37 1.26
CA LEU A 51 -11.41 0.61 1.23
C LEU A 51 -11.25 -0.20 -0.06
N GLU A 52 -12.35 -0.66 -0.64
CA GLU A 52 -12.35 -1.41 -1.90
C GLU A 52 -11.94 -0.49 -3.04
N THR A 53 -12.63 0.65 -3.18
CA THR A 53 -12.32 1.68 -4.17
C THR A 53 -10.88 2.18 -4.01
N SER A 54 -10.42 2.40 -2.77
CA SER A 54 -9.02 2.78 -2.50
C SER A 54 -8.03 1.71 -2.99
N THR A 55 -8.34 0.43 -2.77
CA THR A 55 -7.51 -0.71 -3.18
C THR A 55 -7.43 -0.81 -4.71
N GLU A 56 -8.56 -0.67 -5.40
CA GLU A 56 -8.62 -0.69 -6.87
C GLU A 56 -7.79 0.45 -7.48
N ILE A 57 -7.96 1.68 -6.98
CA ILE A 57 -7.18 2.84 -7.45
C ILE A 57 -5.68 2.57 -7.26
N VAL A 58 -5.29 2.07 -6.09
CA VAL A 58 -3.89 1.71 -5.82
C VAL A 58 -3.39 0.70 -6.85
N LEU A 59 -4.10 -0.41 -7.08
CA LEU A 59 -3.70 -1.47 -8.01
C LEU A 59 -3.60 -0.97 -9.46
N ASN A 60 -4.50 -0.09 -9.88
CA ASN A 60 -4.50 0.54 -11.20
C ASN A 60 -3.30 1.49 -11.39
N LEU A 61 -2.76 2.04 -10.30
CA LEU A 61 -1.57 2.89 -10.32
C LEU A 61 -0.25 2.12 -10.11
N ILE A 62 -0.27 0.78 -10.02
CA ILE A 62 0.95 -0.03 -9.92
C ILE A 62 1.49 -0.40 -11.32
N ASN A 63 2.80 -0.19 -11.53
CA ASN A 63 3.53 -0.69 -12.69
C ASN A 63 4.70 -1.61 -12.29
N ASN A 64 5.39 -2.17 -13.28
CA ASN A 64 6.51 -3.11 -13.07
C ASN A 64 7.79 -2.47 -12.51
N LYS A 65 7.83 -1.16 -12.26
CA LYS A 65 9.02 -0.46 -11.75
C LYS A 65 9.07 -0.41 -10.22
N SER A 66 7.94 -0.55 -9.53
CA SER A 66 7.84 -0.30 -8.09
C SER A 66 6.71 -1.06 -7.43
N ARG A 67 6.84 -1.30 -6.12
CA ARG A 67 5.70 -1.73 -5.28
C ARG A 67 4.79 -0.55 -4.87
N LEU A 68 5.26 0.68 -5.03
CA LEU A 68 4.51 1.90 -4.73
C LEU A 68 3.69 2.36 -5.95
N PRO A 69 2.49 2.94 -5.76
CA PRO A 69 1.75 3.63 -6.81
C PRO A 69 2.61 4.67 -7.52
N ILE A 70 2.36 4.88 -8.81
CA ILE A 70 3.11 5.84 -9.64
C ILE A 70 3.12 7.23 -8.99
N SER A 71 1.98 7.68 -8.46
CA SER A 71 1.85 8.98 -7.77
C SER A 71 2.85 9.12 -6.61
N VAL A 72 2.85 8.14 -5.70
CA VAL A 72 3.75 8.13 -4.52
C VAL A 72 5.21 7.95 -4.94
N ARG A 73 5.49 7.07 -5.90
CA ARG A 73 6.85 6.84 -6.38
C ARG A 73 7.45 8.10 -7.00
N LEU A 74 6.69 8.81 -7.84
CA LEU A 74 7.19 10.02 -8.49
C LEU A 74 7.44 11.13 -7.48
N ALA A 75 6.53 11.32 -6.52
CA ALA A 75 6.72 12.28 -5.43
C ALA A 75 7.96 11.95 -4.59
N ASP A 76 8.18 10.68 -4.24
CA ASP A 76 9.36 10.22 -3.49
C ASP A 76 10.66 10.47 -4.27
N LEU A 77 10.70 10.12 -5.56
CA LEU A 77 11.85 10.38 -6.43
C LEU A 77 12.17 11.87 -6.54
N GLU A 78 11.15 12.72 -6.64
CA GLU A 78 11.33 14.18 -6.73
C GLU A 78 11.98 14.75 -5.47
N ILE A 79 11.60 14.25 -4.28
CA ILE A 79 12.24 14.65 -3.02
C ILE A 79 13.74 14.30 -3.03
N TYR A 80 14.12 13.13 -3.54
CA TYR A 80 15.54 12.76 -3.66
C TYR A 80 16.30 13.64 -4.65
N THR A 81 15.68 14.01 -5.77
CA THR A 81 16.27 14.93 -6.75
C THR A 81 16.47 16.31 -6.12
N TYR A 82 15.44 16.86 -5.48
CA TYR A 82 15.50 18.16 -4.82
C TYR A 82 16.59 18.22 -3.76
N LYS A 83 16.70 17.20 -2.89
CA LYS A 83 17.75 17.11 -1.86
C LYS A 83 19.19 17.03 -2.39
N LYS A 84 19.40 16.69 -3.66
CA LYS A 84 20.75 16.70 -4.28
C LYS A 84 21.14 18.07 -4.83
N HIS A 85 20.18 18.97 -5.02
CA HIS A 85 20.39 20.32 -5.53
C HIS A 85 20.66 21.35 -4.42
N PHE A 86 20.52 20.96 -3.15
CA PHE A 86 20.91 21.72 -1.96
C PHE A 86 21.98 20.93 -1.19
#